data_AF-A0A2M8PMU0-F1
#
_entry.id   AF-A0A2M8PMU0-F1
#
_cell.length_a   1.000
_cell.length_b   1.000
_cell.length_c   1.000
_cell.angle_alpha   90.00
_cell.angle_beta   90.00
_cell.angle_gamma   90.00
#
_symmetry.space_group_name_H-M   'P 1'
#
loop_
_entity.id
_entity.type
_entity.pdbx_description
1 polymer ?
#
loop_
_entity_poly.entity_id
_entity_poly.type
_entity_poly.pdbx_seq_one_letter_code
_entity_poly.pdbx_strand_id
1 'polypeptide(L)'
;MWLSQHGFDDLLLGYPIWHPEQVCAICAEVRKGKLITLMIDSVAHVEHLQALAKAQDVILRVCLDIDMAVDFPGLHFGVWRSNVATVDDALTIYDAIERSPNLELDGVMGYEAQIAGVGDNAKDGGLRNHLIRLLKSRSIPKIAERRTAIV
;
A
#
# COMPACT_ATOMS: atom_id res chain seq x y z
N MET A 1 -4.08 7.37 -18.17
CA MET A 1 -2.72 6.80 -18.40
C MET A 1 -1.75 7.83 -19.01
N TRP A 2 -1.65 9.02 -18.42
CA TRP A 2 -0.85 10.11 -19.01
C TRP A 2 0.66 9.86 -18.98
N LEU A 3 1.21 9.44 -17.84
CA LEU A 3 2.65 9.15 -17.70
C LEU A 3 3.12 8.02 -18.62
N SER A 4 2.33 6.94 -18.72
CA SER A 4 2.61 5.84 -19.64
C SER A 4 2.77 6.31 -21.10
N GLN A 5 1.87 7.19 -21.54
CA GLN A 5 1.88 7.78 -22.89
C GLN A 5 3.06 8.74 -23.12
N HIS A 6 3.68 9.25 -22.05
CA HIS A 6 4.87 10.10 -22.10
C HIS A 6 6.18 9.31 -21.96
N GLY A 7 6.13 7.99 -22.12
CA GLY A 7 7.33 7.16 -22.15
C GLY A 7 7.82 6.68 -20.78
N PHE A 8 7.05 6.88 -19.70
CA PHE A 8 7.31 6.19 -18.45
C PHE A 8 6.82 4.74 -18.56
N ASP A 9 7.70 3.80 -18.22
CA ASP A 9 7.44 2.36 -18.41
C ASP A 9 7.17 1.62 -17.10
N ASP A 10 7.68 2.14 -15.98
CA ASP A 10 7.55 1.54 -14.65
C ASP A 10 6.81 2.51 -13.72
N LEU A 11 5.59 2.15 -13.34
CA LEU A 11 4.65 3.01 -12.64
C LEU A 11 4.00 2.29 -11.47
N LEU A 12 3.97 2.96 -10.32
CA LEU A 12 3.22 2.52 -9.15
C LEU A 12 2.05 3.48 -8.91
N LEU A 13 0.83 2.94 -8.86
CA LEU A 13 -0.33 3.73 -8.46
C LEU A 13 -0.35 3.80 -6.94
N GLY A 14 -0.08 4.97 -6.35
CA GLY A 14 0.05 5.12 -4.90
C GLY A 14 -1.23 4.92 -4.06
N TYR A 15 -2.34 4.52 -4.68
CA TYR A 15 -3.64 4.27 -4.03
C TYR A 15 -4.41 3.15 -4.75
N PRO A 16 -5.29 2.41 -4.04
CA PRO A 16 -6.19 1.46 -4.67
C PRO A 16 -7.12 2.13 -5.69
N ILE A 17 -7.51 1.37 -6.70
CA ILE A 17 -8.49 1.79 -7.71
C ILE A 17 -9.60 0.74 -7.80
N TRP A 18 -10.82 1.21 -8.06
CA TRP A 18 -12.01 0.36 -8.08
C TRP A 18 -12.81 0.42 -9.38
N HIS A 19 -12.63 1.49 -10.16
CA HIS A 19 -13.44 1.73 -11.34
C HIS A 19 -12.99 0.80 -12.50
N PRO A 20 -13.86 -0.08 -13.02
CA PRO A 20 -13.47 -1.07 -14.03
C PRO A 20 -12.85 -0.46 -15.28
N GLU A 21 -13.33 0.71 -15.73
CA GLU A 21 -12.80 1.41 -16.88
C GLU A 21 -11.34 1.87 -16.69
N GLN A 22 -10.97 2.23 -15.46
CA GLN A 22 -9.60 2.63 -15.12
C GLN A 22 -8.67 1.41 -15.11
N VAL A 23 -9.13 0.31 -14.50
CA VAL A 23 -8.38 -0.96 -14.48
C VAL A 23 -8.21 -1.50 -15.90
N CYS A 24 -9.27 -1.51 -16.72
CA CYS A 24 -9.19 -1.93 -18.12
C CYS A 24 -8.22 -1.06 -18.94
N ALA A 25 -8.19 0.26 -18.70
CA ALA A 25 -7.21 1.14 -19.34
C ALA A 25 -5.76 0.79 -18.91
N ILE A 26 -5.56 0.35 -17.67
CA ILE A 26 -4.25 -0.12 -17.20
C ILE A 26 -3.90 -1.46 -17.85
N CYS A 27 -4.83 -2.42 -17.92
CA CYS A 27 -4.63 -3.68 -18.65
C CYS A 27 -4.20 -3.44 -20.10
N ALA A 28 -4.78 -2.43 -20.76
CA ALA A 28 -4.40 -2.05 -22.12
C ALA A 28 -2.97 -1.51 -22.22
N GLU A 29 -2.47 -0.80 -21.21
CA GLU A 29 -1.07 -0.36 -21.15
C GLU A 29 -0.12 -1.51 -20.79
N VAL A 30 -0.51 -2.40 -19.87
CA VAL A 30 0.27 -3.62 -19.54
C VAL A 30 0.46 -4.49 -20.77
N ARG A 31 -0.56 -4.64 -21.62
CA ARG A 31 -0.46 -5.37 -22.90
C ARG A 31 0.56 -4.74 -23.87
N LYS A 32 0.89 -3.45 -23.72
CA LYS A 32 1.93 -2.76 -24.49
C LYS A 32 3.33 -2.95 -23.89
N GLY A 33 3.48 -3.75 -22.83
CA GLY A 33 4.75 -4.00 -22.14
C GLY A 33 5.04 -3.05 -20.99
N LYS A 34 4.07 -2.24 -20.56
CA LYS A 34 4.25 -1.33 -19.40
C LYS A 34 4.20 -2.11 -18.09
N LEU A 35 5.11 -1.80 -17.18
CA LEU A 35 5.14 -2.32 -15.82
C LEU A 35 4.33 -1.38 -14.94
N ILE A 36 3.13 -1.81 -14.53
CA ILE A 36 2.23 -0.99 -13.73
C ILE A 36 1.77 -1.78 -12.52
N THR A 37 2.09 -1.29 -11.32
CA THR A 37 1.76 -1.94 -10.05
C THR A 37 0.60 -1.21 -9.36
N LEU A 38 -0.39 -1.98 -8.91
CA LEU A 38 -1.62 -1.52 -8.27
C LEU A 38 -1.60 -1.78 -6.77
N MET A 39 -2.02 -0.81 -5.96
CA MET A 39 -2.09 -0.99 -4.51
C MET A 39 -3.36 -1.76 -4.12
N ILE A 40 -3.20 -2.70 -3.19
CA ILE A 40 -4.29 -3.49 -2.60
C ILE A 40 -4.12 -3.58 -1.08
N ASP A 41 -5.22 -3.65 -0.37
CA ASP A 41 -5.27 -3.73 1.10
C ASP A 41 -6.46 -4.59 1.58
N SER A 42 -7.10 -5.33 0.68
CA SER A 42 -8.25 -6.18 0.99
C SER A 42 -8.43 -7.32 -0.02
N VAL A 43 -9.10 -8.39 0.41
CA VAL A 43 -9.48 -9.51 -0.48
C VAL A 43 -10.42 -9.05 -1.60
N ALA A 44 -11.30 -8.08 -1.33
CA ALA A 44 -12.20 -7.52 -2.33
C ALA A 44 -11.42 -6.86 -3.49
N HIS A 45 -10.29 -6.19 -3.19
CA HIS A 45 -9.41 -5.67 -4.23
C HIS A 45 -8.79 -6.79 -5.08
N VAL A 46 -8.33 -7.87 -4.45
CA VAL A 46 -7.78 -9.05 -5.15
C VAL A 46 -8.82 -9.66 -6.09
N GLU A 47 -10.01 -9.97 -5.60
CA GLU A 47 -11.08 -10.58 -6.41
C GLU A 47 -11.50 -9.69 -7.58
N HIS A 48 -11.63 -8.39 -7.32
CA HIS A 48 -12.00 -7.41 -8.33
C HIS A 48 -10.95 -7.32 -9.45
N LEU A 49 -9.68 -7.14 -9.09
CA LEU A 49 -8.58 -7.03 -10.05
C LEU A 49 -8.36 -8.34 -10.80
N GLN A 50 -8.44 -9.49 -10.12
CA GLN A 50 -8.33 -10.82 -10.74
C GLN A 50 -9.42 -11.02 -11.82
N ALA A 51 -10.67 -10.66 -11.53
CA ALA A 51 -11.76 -10.80 -12.50
C ALA A 51 -11.52 -9.95 -13.76
N LEU A 52 -11.07 -8.70 -13.59
CA LEU A 52 -10.79 -7.79 -14.70
C LEU A 52 -9.54 -8.17 -15.48
N ALA A 53 -8.46 -8.56 -14.80
CA ALA A 53 -7.22 -9.03 -15.41
C ALA A 53 -7.46 -10.30 -16.23
N LYS A 54 -8.24 -11.26 -15.69
CA LYS A 54 -8.67 -12.46 -16.40
C LYS A 54 -9.49 -12.15 -17.65
N ALA A 55 -10.45 -11.23 -17.56
CA ALA A 55 -11.26 -10.83 -18.71
C ALA A 55 -10.44 -10.13 -19.81
N GLN A 56 -9.31 -9.53 -19.45
CA GLN A 56 -8.39 -8.86 -20.35
C GLN A 56 -7.21 -9.75 -20.80
N ASP A 57 -7.11 -10.98 -20.29
CA ASP A 57 -6.01 -11.91 -20.55
C ASP A 57 -4.62 -11.27 -20.31
N VAL A 58 -4.45 -10.65 -19.14
CA VAL A 58 -3.18 -10.06 -18.67
C VAL A 58 -2.87 -10.51 -17.24
N ILE A 59 -1.62 -10.31 -16.83
CA ILE A 59 -1.20 -10.42 -15.43
C ILE A 59 -1.01 -8.98 -14.91
N LEU A 60 -1.67 -8.64 -13.80
CA LEU A 60 -1.47 -7.36 -13.13
C LEU A 60 -0.56 -7.52 -11.92
N ARG A 61 0.40 -6.61 -11.78
CA ARG A 61 1.26 -6.50 -10.60
C ARG A 61 0.50 -5.80 -9.49
N VAL A 62 0.55 -6.36 -8.28
CA VAL A 62 -0.09 -5.79 -7.10
C VAL A 62 0.92 -5.58 -5.98
N CYS A 63 0.72 -4.52 -5.20
CA CYS A 63 1.51 -4.21 -4.02
C CYS A 63 0.58 -4.15 -2.80
N LEU A 64 0.91 -4.92 -1.77
CA LEU A 64 0.15 -4.95 -0.52
C LEU A 64 0.45 -3.70 0.31
N ASP A 65 -0.55 -2.84 0.55
CA ASP A 65 -0.45 -1.69 1.46
C ASP A 65 -0.69 -2.17 2.90
N ILE A 66 0.26 -1.92 3.80
CA ILE A 66 0.16 -2.27 5.22
C ILE A 66 0.02 -1.03 6.08
N ASP A 67 -0.84 -1.11 7.09
CA ASP A 67 -1.02 -0.03 8.04
C ASP A 67 0.18 0.06 9.00
N MET A 68 0.82 1.22 8.96
CA MET A 68 1.94 1.56 9.81
C MET A 68 1.53 2.48 10.97
N ALA A 69 0.24 2.71 11.18
CA ALA A 69 -0.25 3.41 12.36
C ALA A 69 0.00 2.59 13.64
N VAL A 70 0.16 3.32 14.74
CA VAL A 70 0.41 2.75 16.06
C VAL A 70 -0.62 3.31 17.03
N ASP A 71 -1.41 2.41 17.62
CA ASP A 71 -2.33 2.77 18.69
C ASP A 71 -1.63 2.83 20.05
N PHE A 72 -1.94 3.89 20.79
CA PHE A 72 -1.64 4.11 22.19
C PHE A 72 -2.96 4.28 22.96
N PRO A 73 -3.00 4.07 24.30
CA PRO A 73 -4.22 4.28 25.08
C PRO A 73 -4.79 5.70 24.88
N GLY A 74 -5.94 5.79 24.20
CA GLY A 74 -6.62 7.05 23.87
C GLY A 74 -6.06 7.83 22.68
N LEU A 75 -5.12 7.27 21.90
CA LEU A 75 -4.49 7.96 20.76
C LEU A 75 -4.14 7.00 19.62
N HIS A 76 -4.74 7.21 18.45
CA HIS A 76 -4.29 6.62 17.19
C HIS A 76 -3.21 7.50 16.57
N PHE A 77 -1.98 6.99 16.45
CA PHE A 77 -0.86 7.74 15.88
C PHE A 77 -0.54 7.18 14.50
N GLY A 78 -0.99 7.89 13.46
CA GLY A 78 -0.89 7.48 12.07
C GLY A 78 -2.02 8.04 11.21
N VAL A 79 -2.18 7.49 10.01
CA VAL A 79 -3.30 7.80 9.10
C VAL A 79 -4.05 6.52 8.77
N TRP A 80 -5.37 6.63 8.65
CA TRP A 80 -6.26 5.54 8.25
C TRP A 80 -6.14 5.24 6.75
N ARG A 81 -4.99 4.71 6.33
CA ARG A 81 -4.64 4.51 4.91
C ARG A 81 -4.94 3.10 4.41
N SER A 82 -4.59 2.09 5.20
CA SER A 82 -4.75 0.67 4.85
C SER A 82 -5.57 -0.02 5.93
N ASN A 83 -6.33 -1.03 5.53
CA ASN A 83 -7.05 -1.92 6.44
C ASN A 83 -6.20 -3.10 6.97
N VAL A 84 -4.94 -3.23 6.51
CA VAL A 84 -4.05 -4.35 6.85
C VAL A 84 -3.21 -3.98 8.07
N ALA A 85 -3.75 -4.20 9.26
CA ALA A 85 -3.12 -3.79 10.52
C ALA A 85 -2.28 -4.91 11.16
N THR A 86 -2.52 -6.16 10.78
CA THR A 86 -1.88 -7.34 11.35
C THR A 86 -1.22 -8.23 10.29
N VAL A 87 -0.36 -9.14 10.75
CA VAL A 87 0.25 -10.16 9.89
C VAL A 87 -0.83 -11.11 9.34
N ASP A 88 -1.85 -11.45 10.14
CA ASP A 88 -2.94 -12.32 9.70
C ASP A 88 -3.78 -11.67 8.59
N ASP A 89 -4.00 -10.35 8.65
CA ASP A 89 -4.64 -9.59 7.56
C ASP A 89 -3.81 -9.69 6.27
N ALA A 90 -2.49 -9.51 6.39
CA ALA A 90 -1.56 -9.58 5.26
C ALA A 90 -1.54 -10.98 4.64
N LEU A 91 -1.47 -12.03 5.46
CA LEU A 91 -1.51 -13.43 5.02
C LEU A 91 -2.84 -13.78 4.35
N THR A 92 -3.96 -13.29 4.90
CA THR A 92 -5.29 -13.50 4.30
C THR A 92 -5.36 -12.96 2.87
N ILE A 93 -4.78 -11.78 2.63
CA ILE A 93 -4.74 -11.16 1.31
C ILE A 93 -3.72 -11.88 0.42
N TYR A 94 -2.55 -12.22 0.96
CA TYR A 94 -1.52 -12.99 0.24
C TYR A 94 -2.06 -14.32 -0.29
N ASP A 95 -2.76 -15.09 0.54
CA ASP A 95 -3.41 -16.35 0.14
C ASP A 95 -4.46 -16.13 -0.96
N ALA A 96 -5.13 -14.98 -0.98
CA ALA A 96 -6.05 -14.62 -2.06
C ALA A 96 -5.30 -14.30 -3.37
N ILE A 97 -4.13 -13.65 -3.30
CA ILE A 97 -3.28 -13.38 -4.46
C ILE A 97 -2.73 -14.68 -5.03
N GLU A 98 -2.21 -15.60 -4.20
CA GLU A 98 -1.69 -16.90 -4.65
C GLU A 98 -2.73 -17.75 -5.39
N ARG A 99 -4.02 -17.59 -5.05
CA ARG A 99 -5.14 -18.24 -5.73
C ARG A 99 -5.61 -17.53 -7.01
N SER A 100 -5.01 -16.39 -7.34
CA SER A 100 -5.40 -15.49 -8.42
C SER A 100 -4.35 -15.50 -9.54
N PRO A 101 -4.49 -16.36 -10.58
CA PRO A 101 -3.44 -16.59 -11.58
C PRO A 101 -3.17 -15.39 -12.51
N ASN A 102 -4.02 -14.36 -12.49
CA ASN A 102 -3.84 -13.13 -13.26
C ASN A 102 -3.29 -11.99 -12.41
N LEU A 103 -2.83 -12.26 -11.18
CA LEU A 103 -2.17 -11.31 -10.31
C LEU A 103 -0.78 -11.80 -9.92
N GLU A 104 0.14 -10.86 -9.74
CA GLU A 104 1.51 -11.12 -9.27
C GLU A 104 1.82 -10.15 -8.13
N LEU A 105 2.25 -10.67 -6.98
CA LEU A 105 2.71 -9.82 -5.87
C LEU A 105 4.08 -9.23 -6.23
N ASP A 106 4.13 -7.91 -6.36
CA ASP A 106 5.33 -7.16 -6.72
C ASP A 106 6.02 -6.48 -5.54
N GLY A 107 5.34 -6.43 -4.38
CA GLY A 107 5.94 -5.92 -3.17
C GLY A 107 4.94 -5.63 -2.06
N VAL A 108 5.49 -5.08 -0.97
CA VAL A 108 4.75 -4.60 0.19
C VAL A 108 5.13 -3.16 0.43
N MET A 109 4.15 -2.29 0.64
CA MET A 109 4.34 -0.89 0.99
C MET A 109 3.76 -0.64 2.38
N GLY A 110 4.54 0.01 3.24
CA GLY A 110 4.03 0.58 4.49
C GLY A 110 4.30 2.07 4.52
N TYR A 111 3.26 2.90 4.64
CA TYR A 111 3.40 4.34 4.66
C TYR A 111 3.38 4.91 6.08
N GLU A 112 4.54 5.36 6.56
CA GLU A 112 4.72 5.93 7.91
C GLU A 112 4.41 7.44 7.95
N ALA A 113 3.15 7.82 7.78
CA ALA A 113 2.74 9.23 7.74
C ALA A 113 3.18 10.05 8.98
N GLN A 114 3.23 9.41 10.16
CA GLN A 114 3.68 10.05 11.39
C GLN A 114 5.15 10.50 11.37
N ILE A 115 5.99 9.83 10.59
CA ILE A 115 7.41 10.14 10.46
C ILE A 115 7.62 11.14 9.33
N ALA A 116 6.89 10.99 8.23
CA ALA A 116 7.01 11.82 7.03
C ALA A 116 6.30 13.19 7.11
N GLY A 117 5.15 13.29 7.79
CA GLY A 117 4.31 14.50 7.79
C GLY A 117 4.37 15.34 9.07
N VAL A 118 4.74 14.73 10.21
CA VAL A 118 4.83 15.45 11.49
C VAL A 118 6.27 15.88 11.71
N GLY A 119 6.58 17.11 11.31
CA GLY A 119 7.83 17.78 11.64
C GLY A 119 7.94 17.94 13.16
N ASP A 120 8.95 17.32 13.76
CA ASP A 120 9.30 17.46 15.18
C ASP A 120 10.21 18.68 15.44
N ASN A 121 10.27 19.59 14.46
CA ASN A 121 11.13 20.75 14.44
C ASN A 121 10.34 22.04 14.10
N ALA A 122 9.08 22.11 14.54
CA ALA A 122 8.34 23.37 14.50
C ALA A 122 9.01 24.37 15.46
N LYS A 123 9.31 25.59 14.98
CA LYS A 123 10.04 26.64 15.71
C LYS A 123 9.41 26.99 17.08
N ASP A 124 8.09 26.81 17.21
CA ASP A 124 7.32 27.05 18.44
C ASP A 124 6.78 25.77 19.12
N GLY A 125 7.35 24.60 18.79
CA GLY A 125 6.75 23.29 19.09
C GLY A 125 7.16 22.60 20.39
N GLY A 126 7.92 23.23 21.29
CA GLY A 126 8.47 22.69 22.56
C GLY A 126 8.01 21.29 23.03
N LEU A 127 7.03 21.23 23.94
CA LEU A 127 6.50 19.98 24.52
C LEU A 127 5.91 19.02 23.48
N ARG A 128 5.30 19.56 22.43
CA ARG A 128 4.72 18.79 21.32
C ARG A 128 5.79 18.04 20.54
N ASN A 129 6.92 18.68 20.23
CA ASN A 129 8.07 18.09 19.56
C ASN A 129 8.70 16.97 20.42
N HIS A 130 8.77 17.16 21.73
CA HIS A 130 9.26 16.12 22.64
C HIS A 130 8.31 14.91 22.69
N LEU A 131 6.99 15.15 22.75
CA LEU A 131 5.99 14.09 22.70
C LEU A 131 6.04 13.31 21.37
N ILE A 132 6.17 14.01 20.24
CA ILE A 132 6.31 13.41 18.91
C ILE A 132 7.58 12.56 18.82
N ARG A 133 8.71 13.04 19.34
CA ARG A 133 9.96 12.26 19.38
C ARG A 133 9.83 10.99 20.22
N LEU A 134 9.15 11.09 21.37
CA LEU A 134 8.84 9.94 22.22
C LEU A 134 7.95 8.92 21.49
N LEU A 135 6.88 9.37 20.83
CA LEU A 135 6.01 8.51 20.03
C LEU A 135 6.79 7.85 18.89
N LYS A 136 7.57 8.62 18.12
CA LYS A 136 8.45 8.08 17.05
C LYS A 136 9.40 7.01 17.61
N SER A 137 10.08 7.27 18.72
CA SER A 137 11.03 6.31 19.33
C SER A 137 10.37 5.00 19.77
N ARG A 138 9.07 5.03 20.13
CA ARG A 138 8.29 3.84 20.51
C ARG A 138 7.62 3.14 19.33
N SER A 139 7.30 3.88 18.26
CA SER A 139 6.71 3.33 17.04
C SER A 139 7.76 2.62 16.18
N ILE A 140 8.98 3.14 16.07
CA ILE A 140 10.04 2.60 15.21
C ILE A 140 10.31 1.09 15.47
N PRO A 141 10.46 0.61 16.72
CA PRO A 141 10.67 -0.82 16.96
C PRO A 141 9.49 -1.69 16.53
N LYS A 142 8.25 -1.24 16.78
CA LYS A 142 7.03 -1.97 16.41
C LYS A 142 6.84 -2.04 14.88
N ILE A 143 7.16 -0.93 14.22
CA ILE A 143 7.17 -0.82 12.76
C ILE A 143 8.23 -1.75 12.17
N ALA A 144 9.43 -1.76 12.73
CA ALA A 144 10.49 -2.67 12.30
C ALA A 144 10.10 -4.13 12.51
N GLU A 145 9.51 -4.47 13.65
CA GLU A 145 9.01 -5.82 13.95
C GLU A 145 7.93 -6.25 12.94
N ARG A 146 6.92 -5.40 12.66
CA ARG A 146 5.91 -5.69 11.63
C ARG A 146 6.53 -5.86 10.25
N ARG A 147 7.50 -5.02 9.87
CA ARG A 147 8.20 -5.14 8.58
C ARG A 147 8.94 -6.48 8.47
N THR A 148 9.65 -6.91 9.52
CA THR A 148 10.33 -8.21 9.54
C THR A 148 9.38 -9.40 9.61
N ALA A 149 8.18 -9.23 10.18
CA ALA A 149 7.19 -10.30 10.21
C ALA A 149 6.47 -10.49 8.86
N ILE A 150 6.43 -9.46 8.01
CA ILE A 150 5.71 -9.46 6.73
C ILE A 150 6.65 -9.71 5.53
N VAL A 151 7.93 -9.28 5.61
CA VAL A 151 8.96 -9.41 4.56
C VAL A 151 10.05 -10.38 4.99
#